data_AF-A0A9D6WXC6-F1
#
_entry.id   AF-A0A9D6WXC6-F1
#
_cell.length_a   1.000
_cell.length_b   1.000
_cell.length_c   1.000
_cell.angle_alpha   90.00
_cell.angle_beta   90.00
_cell.angle_gamma   90.00
#
_symmetry.space_group_name_H-M   'P 1'
#
loop_
_entity.id
_entity.type
_entity.pdbx_description
1 polymer ?
#
loop_
_entity_poly.entity_id
_entity_poly.type
_entity_poly.pdbx_seq_one_letter_code
_entity_poly.pdbx_strand_id
1 'polypeptide(L)' 'MKIGLDGIVLQNPIAGSHRYFEQLITGLAELDARNAYEIFANAQMLRERAMPIQSNLHYRDVQTPRWMPNALRQQLYRD' A
#
# COMPACT_ATOMS: atom_id res chain seq x y z
N MET A 1 14.81 -8.52 -6.87
CA MET A 1 14.60 -7.15 -7.40
C MET A 1 13.69 -6.40 -6.42
N LYS A 2 13.66 -5.07 -6.42
CA LYS A 2 12.70 -4.31 -5.60
C LYS A 2 11.55 -3.83 -6.46
N ILE A 3 10.31 -4.04 -6.00
CA ILE A 3 9.09 -3.59 -6.67
C ILE A 3 8.38 -2.62 -5.72
N GLY A 4 8.35 -1.35 -6.10
CA GLY A 4 7.60 -0.33 -5.38
C GLY A 4 6.14 -0.31 -5.82
N LEU A 5 5.22 -0.42 -4.87
CA LEU A 5 3.78 -0.23 -5.06
C LEU A 5 3.41 1.13 -4.46
N ASP A 6 3.55 2.18 -5.27
CA ASP A 6 3.32 3.56 -4.84
C ASP A 6 1.86 3.96 -4.99
N GLY A 7 1.14 3.82 -3.88
CA GLY A 7 -0.25 4.22 -3.74
C GLY A 7 -1.22 3.23 -4.34
N ILE A 8 -1.98 2.54 -3.48
CA ILE A 8 -3.20 1.86 -3.90
C ILE A 8 -4.38 2.69 -3.44
N VAL A 9 -5.02 3.25 -4.44
CA VAL A 9 -6.18 4.10 -4.30
C VAL A 9 -7.41 3.22 -4.24
N LEU A 10 -8.08 3.21 -3.10
CA LEU A 10 -9.44 2.69 -3.00
C LEU A 10 -10.40 3.86 -3.17
N GLN A 11 -10.89 4.09 -4.40
CA GLN A 11 -11.97 5.06 -4.63
C GLN A 11 -13.30 4.44 -4.16
N ASN A 12 -14.02 5.13 -3.27
CA ASN A 12 -15.28 4.65 -2.69
C ASN A 12 -15.15 3.25 -2.06
N PRO A 13 -14.28 3.08 -1.04
CA PRO A 13 -14.07 1.77 -0.44
C PRO A 13 -15.38 1.24 0.16
N ILE A 14 -15.75 0.03 -0.22
CA ILE A 14 -16.83 -0.70 0.43
C ILE A 14 -16.28 -1.54 1.58
N ALA A 15 -17.16 -2.05 2.44
CA ALA A 15 -16.76 -2.99 3.47
C ALA A 15 -15.99 -4.17 2.85
N GLY A 16 -14.75 -4.37 3.30
CA GLY A 16 -13.87 -5.44 2.81
C GLY A 16 -12.90 -5.05 1.69
N SER A 17 -13.00 -3.88 1.04
CA SER A 17 -12.04 -3.45 0.00
C SER A 17 -10.59 -3.52 0.47
N HIS A 18 -10.35 -3.15 1.73
CA HIS A 18 -9.02 -3.22 2.32
C HIS A 18 -8.53 -4.66 2.58
N ARG A 19 -9.40 -5.58 2.99
CA ARG A 19 -9.02 -7.00 3.19
C ARG A 19 -8.69 -7.65 1.86
N TYR A 20 -9.48 -7.36 0.83
CA TYR A 20 -9.18 -7.79 -0.53
C TYR A 20 -7.81 -7.29 -0.98
N PHE A 21 -7.51 -6.01 -0.70
CA PHE A 21 -6.22 -5.44 -1.02
C PHE A 21 -5.07 -6.16 -0.30
N GLU A 22 -5.16 -6.40 1.01
CA GLU A 22 -4.16 -7.16 1.76
C GLU A 22 -3.92 -8.55 1.18
N GLN A 23 -5.00 -9.26 0.82
CA GLN A 23 -4.91 -10.57 0.18
C GLN A 23 -4.19 -10.52 -1.16
N LEU A 24 -4.44 -9.48 -1.97
CA LEU A 24 -3.81 -9.31 -3.27
C LEU A 24 -2.30 -9.11 -3.14
N ILE A 25 -1.87 -8.24 -2.21
CA ILE A 25 -0.43 -8.03 -1.99
C ILE A 25 0.22 -9.29 -1.41
N THR A 26 -0.45 -9.97 -0.49
CA THR A 26 0.05 -11.21 0.12
C THR A 26 0.24 -12.27 -0.97
N GLY A 27 -0.72 -12.45 -1.87
CA GLY A 27 -0.59 -13.37 -3.00
C GLY A 27 0.55 -13.00 -3.96
N LEU A 28 0.81 -11.71 -4.19
CA LEU A 28 1.97 -11.27 -4.97
C LEU A 28 3.29 -11.63 -4.30
N ALA A 29 3.39 -11.40 -2.99
CA ALA A 29 4.59 -11.71 -2.21
C ALA A 29 4.85 -13.22 -2.09
N GLU A 30 3.79 -14.03 -2.04
CA GLU A 30 3.86 -15.50 -2.08
C GLU A 30 4.30 -16.03 -3.44
N LEU A 31 3.79 -15.43 -4.53
CA LEU A 31 4.06 -15.88 -5.89
C LEU A 31 5.53 -15.70 -6.30
N ASP A 32 6.18 -14.61 -5.88
CA ASP A 32 7.61 -14.38 -6.16
C ASP A 32 8.37 -13.83 -4.94
N ALA A 33 8.76 -14.74 -4.06
CA ALA A 33 9.56 -14.45 -2.87
C ALA A 33 10.95 -13.85 -3.15
N ARG A 34 11.43 -13.87 -4.41
CA ARG A 34 12.73 -13.28 -4.80
C ARG A 34 12.66 -11.76 -4.96
N ASN A 35 11.45 -11.22 -5.00
CA ASN A 35 11.21 -9.79 -5.05
C ASN A 35 10.86 -9.26 -3.66
N ALA A 36 11.44 -8.11 -3.33
CA ALA A 36 11.02 -7.33 -2.18
C ALA A 36 9.96 -6.33 -2.64
N TYR A 37 8.78 -6.36 -2.01
CA TYR A 37 7.65 -5.50 -2.30
C TYR A 37 7.61 -4.38 -1.26
N GLU A 38 7.74 -3.14 -1.72
CA GLU A 38 7.66 -1.95 -0.87
C GLU A 38 6.30 -1.28 -1.08
N ILE A 39 5.48 -1.24 -0.03
CA ILE A 39 4.12 -0.70 -0.05
C ILE A 39 4.13 0.66 0.63
N PHE A 40 3.71 1.65 -0.13
CA PHE A 40 3.66 3.02 0.30
C PHE A 40 2.24 3.34 0.81
N ALA A 41 2.08 3.46 2.13
CA ALA A 41 0.80 3.69 2.79
C ALA A 41 0.87 4.89 3.73
N ASN A 42 -0.28 5.50 4.05
CA ASN A 42 -0.32 6.61 5.01
C ASN A 42 -0.12 6.11 6.46
N ALA A 43 0.37 6.98 7.33
CA ALA A 43 0.65 6.65 8.74
C ALA A 43 -0.56 6.11 9.51
N GLN A 44 -1.79 6.49 9.16
CA GLN A 44 -3.00 6.01 9.82
C GLN A 44 -3.27 4.53 9.50
N MET A 45 -3.15 4.13 8.23
CA MET A 45 -3.27 2.73 7.81
C MET A 45 -2.21 1.82 8.44
N LEU A 46 -0.98 2.34 8.65
CA LEU A 46 0.10 1.61 9.31
C LEU A 46 -0.14 1.40 10.80
N ARG A 47 -0.85 2.32 11.46
CA ARG A 47 -1.11 2.27 12.92
C ARG A 47 -2.29 1.39 13.29
N GLU A 48 -3.31 1.33 12.44
CA GLU A 48 -4.57 0.63 12.74
C GLU A 48 -4.55 -0.86 12.40
N ARG A 49 -3.50 -1.38 11.74
CA ARG A 49 -3.50 -2.75 11.19
C ARG A 49 -2.29 -3.57 11.61
N ALA A 50 -2.58 -4.81 12.06
CA ALA A 50 -1.59 -5.87 12.17
C ALA A 50 -1.13 -6.23 10.76
N MET A 51 -0.03 -5.62 10.32
CA MET A 51 0.48 -5.82 8.98
C MET A 51 0.95 -7.27 8.81
N PRO A 52 0.66 -7.92 7.67
CA PRO A 52 1.14 -9.28 7.43
C PRO A 52 2.66 -9.32 7.49
N ILE A 53 3.18 -10.20 8.35
CA ILE A 53 4.62 -10.36 8.56
C ILE A 53 5.13 -11.36 7.50
N GLN A 54 5.49 -10.85 6.33
CA GLN A 54 6.26 -11.58 5.32
C GLN A 54 7.62 -10.90 5.14
N SER A 55 8.68 -11.69 5.03
CA SER A 55 10.06 -11.17 5.01
C SER A 55 10.39 -10.32 3.79
N ASN A 56 9.65 -10.50 2.70
CA ASN A 56 9.79 -9.76 1.44
C ASN A 56 8.72 -8.68 1.25
N LEU A 57 7.96 -8.37 2.30
CA LEU A 57 6.89 -7.37 2.30
C LEU A 57 7.28 -6.24 3.27
N HIS A 58 7.42 -5.03 2.75
CA HIS A 58 7.87 -3.88 3.54
C HIS A 58 6.90 -2.73 3.38
N TYR A 59 6.40 -2.22 4.48
CA TYR A 59 5.56 -1.03 4.48
C TYR A 59 6.38 0.22 4.78
N ARG A 60 6.17 1.25 3.98
CA ARG A 60 6.83 2.54 4.11
C ARG A 60 5.75 3.61 4.26
N ASP A 61 5.90 4.40 5.32
CA ASP A 61 5.11 5.62 5.48
C ASP A 61 5.50 6.61 4.39
N VAL A 62 4.52 7.10 3.65
CA VAL A 62 4.74 8.17 2.68
C VAL A 62 3.97 9.40 3.12
N GLN A 63 4.73 10.41 3.56
CA GLN A 63 4.31 11.79 3.38
C GLN A 63 4.18 12.02 1.88
N THR A 64 2.96 11.88 1.35
CA THR A 64 2.50 12.14 -0.03
C THR A 64 3.60 12.13 -1.12
N PRO A 65 3.61 11.14 -2.06
CA PRO A 65 4.69 11.02 -3.03
C PRO A 65 4.90 12.33 -3.83
N ARG A 66 6.11 12.90 -3.77
CA ARG A 66 6.42 14.22 -4.38
C ARG A 66 6.23 14.25 -5.89
N TRP A 67 6.34 13.09 -6.54
CA TRP A 67 6.18 12.91 -7.98
C TRP A 67 4.71 12.77 -8.41
N MET A 68 3.78 12.60 -7.46
CA MET A 68 2.36 12.44 -7.75
C MET A 68 1.74 13.79 -8.15
N PRO A 69 0.96 13.87 -9.25
CA PRO A 69 0.29 15.10 -9.65
C PRO A 69 -0.58 15.67 -8.53
N ASN A 70 -0.58 17.00 -8.36
CA ASN A 70 -1.34 17.68 -7.30
C ASN A 70 -2.83 17.30 -7.29
N ALA A 71 -3.45 17.13 -8.45
CA ALA A 71 -4.85 16.72 -8.57
C ALA A 71 -5.11 15.34 -7.96
N LEU A 72 -4.23 14.38 -8.22
CA LEU A 72 -4.27 13.05 -7.61
C LEU A 72 -4.00 13.14 -6.10
N ARG A 73 -3.01 13.93 -5.67
CA ARG A 73 -2.77 14.13 -4.22
C ARG A 73 -4.00 14.68 -3.50
N GLN A 74 -4.65 15.69 -4.05
CA GLN A 74 -5.86 16.28 -3.48
C GLN A 74 -7.07 15.35 -3.51
N GLN A 75 -7.13 14.40 -4.44
CA GLN A 75 -8.22 13.43 -4.51
C GLN A 75 -8.05 12.27 -3.50
N LEU A 76 -6.80 11.96 -3.13
CA LEU A 76 -6.45 10.72 -2.45
C LEU A 76 -6.01 10.89 -0.99
N TYR A 77 -5.55 12.08 -0.62
CA TYR A 77 -4.94 12.36 0.68
C TYR A 77 -5.53 13.64 1.32
N ARG A 78 -6.78 13.98 1.03
CA ARG A 78 -7.47 15.06 1.77
C ARG A 78 -7.76 14.58 3.19
N ASP A 79 -7.24 15.33 4.17
CA ASP A 79 -7.74 15.35 5.55
C ASP A 79 -9.22 15.77 5.60
#